data_AF-A0A9P5VIU6-F1
#
_entry.id   AF-A0A9P5VIU6-F1
#
_cell.length_a   1.000
_cell.length_b   1.000
_cell.length_c   1.000
_cell.angle_alpha   90.00
_cell.angle_beta   90.00
_cell.angle_gamma   90.00
#
_symmetry.space_group_name_H-M   'P 1'
#
loop_
_entity.id
_entity.type
_entity.pdbx_description
1 polymer ?
#
loop_
_entity_poly.entity_id
_entity_poly.type
_entity_poly.pdbx_seq_one_letter_code
_entity_poly.pdbx_strand_id
1 'polypeptide(L)'
;MYKSLALLATLCSAVLAADYKLELHHSTDANKWVPLFTQAGTRICFCTKRVQTGWIKGNNGGDIKLFSNNDCTGNFQTLDPTSRVNNAQWVNSVSFGKSGIPSNGPSKDPSGAVYCPNWY
;
A
#
# COMPACT_ATOMS: atom_id res chain seq x y z
N MET A 1 -54.13 -14.58 13.29
CA MET A 1 -53.17 -13.49 13.57
C MET A 1 -51.76 -14.06 13.48
N TYR A 2 -51.18 -14.12 12.28
CA TYR A 2 -49.86 -14.73 12.04
C TYR A 2 -49.18 -14.04 10.84
N LYS A 3 -48.88 -12.75 10.90
CA LYS A 3 -48.29 -12.05 9.74
C LYS A 3 -47.22 -11.02 10.07
N SER A 4 -46.53 -11.12 11.21
CA SER A 4 -45.61 -10.05 11.63
C SER A 4 -44.21 -10.50 12.09
N LEU A 5 -43.74 -11.69 11.71
CA LEU A 5 -42.47 -12.24 12.26
C LEU A 5 -41.49 -12.75 11.20
N ALA A 6 -41.36 -12.05 10.08
CA ALA A 6 -40.37 -12.40 9.04
C ALA A 6 -39.63 -11.18 8.50
N LEU A 7 -39.03 -10.37 9.39
CA LEU A 7 -38.32 -9.16 8.97
C LEU A 7 -37.13 -8.81 9.88
N LEU A 8 -36.32 -9.78 10.31
CA LEU A 8 -35.14 -9.46 11.13
C LEU A 8 -34.01 -10.51 11.10
N ALA A 9 -33.68 -11.07 9.92
CA ALA A 9 -32.66 -12.13 9.82
C ALA A 9 -31.60 -11.98 8.72
N THR A 10 -31.48 -10.86 8.01
CA THR A 10 -30.54 -10.76 6.87
C THR A 10 -29.89 -9.39 6.70
N LEU A 11 -29.24 -8.86 7.75
CA LEU A 11 -28.38 -7.66 7.66
C LEU A 11 -26.90 -7.94 7.97
N CYS A 12 -26.48 -9.20 7.91
CA CYS A 12 -25.07 -9.58 8.09
C CYS A 12 -24.52 -10.21 6.81
N SER A 13 -24.56 -9.47 5.71
CA SER A 13 -23.89 -9.88 4.47
C SER A 13 -22.76 -8.90 4.16
N ALA A 14 -21.56 -9.35 4.51
CA ALA A 14 -20.27 -9.02 3.93
C ALA A 14 -20.01 -7.53 3.58
N VAL A 15 -19.42 -6.80 4.52
CA VAL A 15 -18.44 -5.78 4.12
C VAL A 15 -17.27 -6.54 3.52
N LEU A 16 -17.30 -6.72 2.20
CA LEU A 16 -16.11 -7.06 1.42
C LEU A 16 -15.05 -6.03 1.77
N ALA A 17 -14.03 -6.51 2.46
CA ALA A 17 -13.01 -5.68 3.05
C ALA A 17 -12.24 -4.98 1.92
N ALA A 18 -12.19 -3.65 1.97
CA ALA A 18 -11.65 -2.83 0.89
C ALA A 18 -10.18 -3.15 0.61
N ASP A 19 -9.84 -3.37 -0.66
CA ASP A 19 -8.46 -3.48 -1.12
C ASP A 19 -7.72 -2.18 -0.80
N TYR A 20 -6.52 -2.31 -0.24
CA TYR A 20 -5.66 -1.17 0.00
C TYR A 20 -4.93 -0.82 -1.28
N LYS A 21 -4.91 0.46 -1.66
CA LYS A 21 -4.25 0.92 -2.89
C LYS A 21 -3.33 2.10 -2.64
N LEU A 22 -2.17 2.06 -3.31
CA LEU A 22 -1.15 3.09 -3.33
C LEU A 22 -0.74 3.36 -4.78
N GLU A 23 -0.45 4.60 -5.13
CA GLU A 23 -0.03 4.97 -6.48
C GLU A 23 1.34 5.63 -6.43
N LEU A 24 2.28 5.11 -7.22
CA LEU A 24 3.63 5.65 -7.42
C LEU A 24 3.68 6.35 -8.77
N HIS A 25 3.95 7.65 -8.81
CA HIS A 25 4.01 8.40 -10.06
C HIS A 25 5.44 8.81 -10.38
N HIS A 26 5.83 8.70 -11.65
CA HIS A 26 7.17 9.04 -12.12
C HIS A 26 7.44 10.55 -11.99
N SER A 27 8.69 10.94 -11.76
CA SER A 27 9.05 12.32 -11.48
C SER A 27 8.99 13.26 -12.68
N THR A 28 9.21 12.73 -13.89
CA THR A 28 9.29 13.53 -15.12
C THR A 28 8.15 13.27 -16.10
N ASP A 29 7.32 12.25 -15.86
CA ASP A 29 6.24 11.86 -16.76
C ASP A 29 5.01 11.47 -15.95
N ALA A 30 4.03 12.37 -15.89
CA ALA A 30 2.81 12.17 -15.11
C ALA A 30 1.92 11.04 -15.66
N ASN A 31 2.14 10.59 -16.89
CA ASN A 31 1.42 9.44 -17.46
C ASN A 31 2.03 8.10 -17.04
N LYS A 32 3.25 8.11 -16.51
CA LYS A 32 3.92 6.91 -15.99
C LYS A 32 3.66 6.76 -14.51
N TRP A 33 2.85 5.77 -14.16
CA TRP A 33 2.55 5.45 -12.78
C TRP A 33 2.38 3.94 -12.57
N VAL A 34 2.69 3.49 -11.35
CA VAL A 34 2.56 2.10 -10.91
C VAL A 34 1.49 2.05 -9.82
N PRO A 35 0.35 1.37 -10.06
CA PRO A 35 -0.55 1.01 -8.98
C PRO A 35 0.06 -0.12 -8.14
N LEU A 36 -0.02 0.02 -6.83
CA LEU A 36 0.21 -1.07 -5.89
C LEU A 36 -1.10 -1.39 -5.18
N PHE A 37 -1.38 -2.67 -5.03
CA PHE A 37 -2.57 -3.17 -4.36
C PHE A 37 -2.19 -4.21 -3.32
N THR A 38 -2.98 -4.28 -2.25
CA THR A 38 -2.91 -5.40 -1.33
C THR A 38 -4.29 -5.72 -0.76
N GLN A 39 -4.50 -6.98 -0.40
CA GLN A 39 -5.78 -7.44 0.12
C GLN A 39 -6.04 -6.86 1.49
N ALA A 40 -7.31 -6.64 1.81
CA ALA A 40 -7.69 -6.28 3.15
C ALA A 40 -7.22 -7.32 4.18
N GLY A 41 -6.80 -6.87 5.35
CA GLY A 41 -6.22 -7.76 6.36
C GLY A 41 -4.73 -8.03 6.19
N THR A 42 -4.12 -7.62 5.08
CA THR A 42 -2.69 -7.78 4.84
C THR A 42 -1.96 -6.45 4.85
N ARG A 43 -0.65 -6.51 5.04
CA ARG A 43 0.27 -5.39 4.95
C ARG A 43 1.49 -5.88 4.19
N ILE A 44 1.96 -5.09 3.23
CA ILE A 44 3.08 -5.47 2.39
C ILE A 44 4.11 -4.36 2.35
N CYS A 45 5.35 -4.76 2.14
CA CYS A 45 6.47 -3.88 1.85
C CYS A 45 6.90 -4.09 0.40
N PHE A 46 7.04 -2.97 -0.32
CA PHE A 46 7.61 -2.96 -1.66
C PHE A 46 8.85 -2.09 -1.70
N CYS A 47 9.89 -2.58 -2.36
CA CYS A 47 11.04 -1.76 -2.73
C CYS A 47 10.71 -0.93 -3.97
N THR A 48 10.90 0.38 -3.86
CA THR A 48 10.67 1.38 -4.92
C THR A 48 11.97 2.04 -5.38
N LYS A 49 13.13 1.66 -4.84
CA LYS A 49 14.43 2.29 -5.12
C LYS A 49 14.78 2.46 -6.60
N ARG A 50 14.34 1.54 -7.48
CA ARG A 50 14.61 1.60 -8.93
C ARG A 50 13.58 2.43 -9.70
N VAL A 51 12.57 2.95 -9.00
CA VAL A 51 11.51 3.79 -9.56
C VAL A 51 11.88 5.23 -9.30
N GLN A 52 11.92 6.07 -10.34
CA GLN A 52 12.13 7.51 -10.16
C GLN A 52 10.83 8.19 -9.68
N THR A 53 10.43 7.92 -8.44
CA THR A 53 9.13 8.35 -7.90
C THR A 53 9.12 9.86 -7.61
N GLY A 54 8.31 10.62 -8.34
CA GLY A 54 8.11 12.04 -8.08
C GLY A 54 7.13 12.30 -6.94
N TRP A 55 6.06 11.53 -6.88
CA TRP A 55 5.05 11.64 -5.82
C TRP A 55 4.35 10.31 -5.57
N ILE A 56 3.84 10.16 -4.36
CA ILE A 56 3.12 8.98 -3.90
C ILE A 56 1.77 9.42 -3.38
N LYS A 57 0.71 8.71 -3.78
CA LYS A 57 -0.65 8.99 -3.34
C LYS A 57 -1.27 7.75 -2.71
N GLY A 58 -1.76 7.91 -1.50
CA GLY A 58 -2.68 6.97 -0.88
C GLY A 58 -4.03 7.01 -1.61
N ASN A 59 -4.56 5.84 -1.95
CA ASN A 59 -5.90 5.71 -2.49
C ASN A 59 -6.61 4.63 -1.69
N ASN A 60 -7.00 4.95 -0.46
CA ASN A 60 -7.37 3.97 0.56
C ASN A 60 -6.19 3.03 0.87
N GLY A 61 -4.99 3.56 1.11
CA GLY A 61 -3.79 2.72 1.35
C GLY A 61 -3.70 2.09 2.73
N GLY A 62 -4.68 2.33 3.62
CA GLY A 62 -4.59 1.99 5.02
C GLY A 62 -3.45 2.75 5.70
N ASP A 63 -2.68 2.07 6.53
CA ASP A 63 -1.51 2.66 7.17
C ASP A 63 -0.32 2.67 6.21
N ILE A 64 -0.02 3.83 5.62
CA ILE A 64 1.09 4.00 4.68
C ILE A 64 2.33 4.54 5.40
N LYS A 65 3.45 3.85 5.25
CA LYS A 65 4.78 4.23 5.76
C LYS A 65 5.79 4.27 4.62
N LEU A 66 6.55 5.35 4.56
CA LEU A 66 7.52 5.64 3.51
C LEU A 66 8.92 5.63 4.12
N PHE A 67 9.84 4.88 3.51
CA PHE A 67 11.17 4.64 4.05
C PHE A 67 12.25 5.06 3.04
N SER A 68 13.37 5.56 3.56
CA SER A 68 14.60 5.77 2.78
C SER A 68 15.43 4.49 2.64
N ASN A 69 15.13 3.44 3.40
CA ASN A 69 15.71 2.11 3.22
C ASN A 69 14.91 1.29 2.20
N ASN A 70 15.46 0.16 1.75
CA ASN A 70 14.88 -0.64 0.67
C ASN A 70 13.94 -1.75 1.19
N ASP A 71 13.91 -1.99 2.50
CA ASP A 71 13.31 -3.16 3.15
C ASP A 71 12.21 -2.82 4.17
N CYS A 72 11.68 -1.59 4.13
CA CYS A 72 10.72 -1.06 5.10
C CYS A 72 11.17 -1.15 6.56
N THR A 73 12.48 -0.99 6.81
CA THR A 73 13.05 -0.90 8.16
C THR A 73 13.55 0.50 8.47
N GLY A 74 13.71 0.79 9.78
CA GLY A 74 14.24 2.06 10.26
C GLY A 74 13.18 3.16 10.35
N ASN A 75 13.63 4.41 10.23
CA ASN A 75 12.76 5.58 10.32
C ASN A 75 11.84 5.68 9.11
N PHE A 76 10.62 6.15 9.35
CA PHE A 76 9.62 6.32 8.31
C PHE A 76 8.87 7.63 8.47
N GLN A 77 8.33 8.09 7.34
CA GLN A 77 7.28 9.09 7.31
C GLN A 77 5.93 8.38 7.12
N THR A 78 4.92 8.77 7.89
CA THR A 78 3.54 8.32 7.66
C THR A 78 2.87 9.19 6.59
N LEU A 79 2.08 8.55 5.72
CA LEU A 79 1.23 9.24 4.76
C LEU A 79 -0.23 8.87 5.05
N ASP A 80 -1.13 9.85 5.10
CA ASP A 80 -2.54 9.53 5.30
C ASP A 80 -3.10 8.69 4.14
N PRO A 81 -4.09 7.81 4.40
CA PRO A 81 -4.56 6.81 3.43
C PRO A 81 -5.07 7.37 2.09
N THR A 82 -5.43 8.65 2.05
CA THR A 82 -6.00 9.36 0.88
C THR A 82 -5.18 10.58 0.45
N SER A 83 -4.09 10.87 1.17
CA SER A 83 -3.23 12.02 0.92
C SER A 83 -2.13 11.71 -0.09
N ARG A 84 -1.46 12.77 -0.53
CA ARG A 84 -0.31 12.70 -1.44
C ARG A 84 0.92 13.35 -0.80
N VAL A 85 2.07 12.72 -0.99
CA VAL A 85 3.38 13.33 -0.73
C VAL A 85 4.05 13.66 -2.06
N ASN A 86 4.64 14.84 -2.15
CA ASN A 86 5.42 15.30 -3.29
C ASN A 86 6.92 15.14 -3.04
N ASN A 87 7.72 15.23 -4.09
CA ASN A 87 9.17 15.10 -4.04
C ASN A 87 9.61 13.80 -3.35
N ALA A 88 8.98 12.69 -3.74
CA ALA A 88 9.13 11.37 -3.12
C ALA A 88 10.35 10.57 -3.66
N GLN A 89 11.32 11.23 -4.31
CA GLN A 89 12.49 10.56 -4.89
C GLN A 89 13.40 9.92 -3.83
N TRP A 90 13.27 10.35 -2.57
CA TRP A 90 14.00 9.78 -1.44
C TRP A 90 13.41 8.46 -0.93
N VAL A 91 12.20 8.08 -1.39
CA VAL A 91 11.48 6.89 -0.92
C VAL A 91 11.98 5.66 -1.67
N ASN A 92 12.69 4.80 -0.94
CA ASN A 92 13.25 3.56 -1.48
C ASN A 92 12.42 2.32 -1.18
N SER A 93 11.52 2.40 -0.19
CA SER A 93 10.48 1.39 0.01
C SER A 93 9.23 1.96 0.67
N VAL A 94 8.11 1.29 0.44
CA VAL A 94 6.80 1.66 0.95
C VAL A 94 6.14 0.46 1.63
N SER A 95 5.59 0.69 2.81
CA SER A 95 4.76 -0.28 3.51
C SER A 95 3.34 0.25 3.60
N PHE A 96 2.36 -0.50 3.10
CA PHE A 96 0.95 -0.10 3.17
C PHE A 96 0.04 -1.30 3.42
N GLY A 97 -1.18 -1.02 3.90
CA GLY A 97 -2.17 -2.02 4.24
C GLY A 97 -2.69 -1.88 5.67
N LYS A 98 -3.11 -3.00 6.27
CA LYS A 98 -3.72 -3.02 7.60
C LYS A 98 -2.76 -2.49 8.68
N SER A 99 -3.31 -1.71 9.60
CA SER A 99 -2.59 -1.22 10.77
C SER A 99 -2.31 -2.33 11.78
N GLY A 100 -1.23 -2.18 12.56
CA GLY A 100 -0.92 -3.04 13.71
C GLY A 100 -0.40 -4.45 13.37
N ILE A 101 -0.14 -4.76 12.10
CA ILE A 101 0.43 -6.05 11.69
C ILE A 101 1.78 -5.87 10.98
N PRO A 102 2.66 -6.89 10.99
CA PRO A 102 3.90 -6.87 10.22
C PRO A 102 3.65 -6.78 8.72
N SER A 103 4.59 -6.18 8.00
CA SER A 103 4.60 -6.19 6.53
C SER A 103 5.21 -7.49 6.01
N ASN A 104 4.62 -8.06 4.97
CA ASN A 104 5.26 -9.11 4.17
C ASN A 104 6.16 -8.50 3.09
N GLY A 105 7.33 -9.11 2.87
CA GLY A 105 8.32 -8.61 1.90
C GLY A 105 9.20 -7.48 2.44
N PRO A 106 10.01 -6.84 1.57
CA PRO A 106 10.12 -7.13 0.14
C PRO A 106 10.85 -8.45 -0.10
N SER A 107 10.65 -9.05 -1.28
CA SER A 107 11.37 -10.27 -1.65
C SER A 107 12.88 -10.01 -1.69
N LYS A 108 13.66 -11.04 -1.40
CA LYS A 108 15.12 -11.03 -1.51
C LYS A 108 15.55 -11.95 -2.64
N ASP A 109 16.63 -11.59 -3.32
CA ASP A 109 17.25 -12.46 -4.31
C ASP A 109 18.07 -13.58 -3.61
N PRO A 110 18.62 -14.56 -4.36
CA PRO A 110 19.41 -15.65 -3.76
C PRO A 110 20.68 -15.18 -3.02
N SER A 111 21.16 -13.97 -3.27
CA SER A 111 22.28 -13.38 -2.53
C SER A 111 21.87 -12.76 -1.18
N GLY A 112 20.56 -12.71 -0.91
CA GLY A 112 19.98 -12.10 0.28
C GLY A 112 19.77 -10.59 0.16
N ALA A 113 20.09 -9.99 -1.00
CA ALA A 113 19.82 -8.58 -1.26
C ALA A 113 18.33 -8.37 -1.55
N VAL A 114 17.81 -7.20 -1.16
CA VAL A 114 16.41 -6.84 -1.47
C VAL A 114 16.24 -6.75 -2.98
N TYR A 115 15.27 -7.51 -3.49
CA TYR A 115 14.87 -7.42 -4.87
C TYR A 115 13.96 -6.20 -5.07
N CYS A 116 14.46 -5.25 -5.85
CA CYS A 116 13.72 -4.06 -6.26
C CYS A 116 13.44 -4.19 -7.75
N PRO A 117 12.19 -4.42 -8.17
CA PRO A 117 11.86 -4.48 -9.59
C PRO A 117 12.22 -3.17 -10.27
N ASN A 118 12.74 -3.24 -11.50
CA ASN A 118 12.79 -2.06 -12.34
C ASN A 118 11.43 -1.91 -13.02
N TRP A 119 10.62 -1.00 -12.51
CA TRP A 119 9.40 -0.58 -13.19
C TRP A 119 9.80 0.64 -14.03
N TYR A 120 9.55 0.55 -15.34
CA TYR A 120 9.97 1.44 -16.44
C TYR A 120 11.25 1.03 -17.19
#